data_AF-A0A2T5B640-F1
#
_entry.id   AF-A0A2T5B640-F1
#
_cell.length_a   1.000
_cell.length_b   1.000
_cell.length_c   1.000
_cell.angle_alpha   90.00
_cell.angle_beta   90.00
_cell.angle_gamma   90.00
#
_symmetry.space_group_name_H-M   'P 1'
#
loop_
_entity.id
_entity.type
_entity.pdbx_description
1 polymer ?
#
loop_
_entity_poly.entity_id
_entity_poly.type
_entity_poly.pdbx_seq_one_letter_code
_entity_poly.pdbx_strand_id
1 'polypeptide(L)'
;MKSWTVTVSSKGQVTMPKEMREELHLRPGDQLIYSIIDGQVIVTPKNVDFNDLAGLLGRPPNGSFTLEEIDEAVLRAAGSNALDVSDDESPDAAA
;
A
#
# COMPACT_ATOMS: atom_id res chain seq x y z
N MET A 1 19.51 -17.11 7.65
CA MET A 1 19.48 -15.86 6.87
C MET A 1 20.21 -16.12 5.57
N LYS A 2 19.52 -16.05 4.42
CA LYS A 2 20.20 -16.18 3.11
C LYS A 2 20.80 -14.82 2.76
N SER A 3 22.04 -14.81 2.30
CA SER A 3 22.75 -13.60 1.88
C SER A 3 23.37 -13.82 0.51
N TRP A 4 23.32 -12.83 -0.35
CA TRP A 4 23.93 -12.87 -1.67
C TRP A 4 24.89 -11.70 -1.81
N THR A 5 26.03 -11.94 -2.45
CA THR A 5 26.95 -10.87 -2.85
C THR A 5 26.75 -10.63 -4.34
N VAL A 6 26.44 -9.39 -4.70
CA VAL A 6 26.29 -8.95 -6.10
C VAL A 6 27.24 -7.80 -6.38
N THR A 7 27.77 -7.75 -7.60
CA THR A 7 28.65 -6.66 -8.03
C THR A 7 27.87 -5.67 -8.88
N VAL A 8 28.06 -4.38 -8.63
CA VAL A 8 27.49 -3.31 -9.45
C VAL A 8 28.15 -3.33 -10.81
N SER A 9 27.35 -3.38 -11.88
CA SER A 9 27.87 -3.32 -13.25
C SER A 9 28.48 -1.96 -13.55
N SER A 10 29.23 -1.84 -14.65
CA SER A 10 29.77 -0.56 -15.12
C SER A 10 28.70 0.50 -15.40
N LYS A 11 27.44 0.08 -15.60
CA LYS A 11 26.28 0.97 -15.80
C LYS A 11 25.55 1.32 -14.51
N GLY A 12 26.08 0.94 -13.34
CA GLY A 12 25.44 1.20 -12.05
C GLY A 12 24.26 0.28 -11.73
N GLN A 13 24.14 -0.87 -12.41
CA GLN A 13 23.01 -1.80 -12.20
C GLN A 13 23.43 -2.94 -11.28
N VAL A 14 22.53 -3.35 -10.40
CA VAL A 14 22.62 -4.62 -9.66
C VAL A 14 21.57 -5.59 -10.16
N THR A 15 21.95 -6.85 -10.34
CA THR A 15 21.04 -7.89 -10.85
C THR A 15 20.61 -8.79 -9.70
N MET A 16 19.30 -9.07 -9.63
CA MET A 16 18.75 -9.95 -8.60
C MET A 16 18.93 -11.43 -8.96
N PRO A 17 19.62 -12.24 -8.12
CA PRO A 17 19.81 -13.67 -8.35
C PRO A 17 18.49 -14.42 -8.53
N LYS A 18 18.51 -15.54 -9.26
CA LYS A 18 17.31 -16.36 -9.53
C LYS A 18 16.62 -16.79 -8.23
N GLU A 19 17.38 -17.32 -7.28
CA GLU A 19 16.86 -17.78 -5.98
C GLU A 19 16.20 -16.64 -5.19
N MET A 20 16.77 -15.42 -5.23
CA MET A 20 16.18 -14.26 -4.56
C MET A 20 14.84 -13.87 -5.20
N ARG A 21 14.72 -13.95 -6.54
CA ARG A 21 13.44 -13.71 -7.24
C ARG A 21 12.38 -14.74 -6.86
N GLU A 22 12.77 -16.01 -6.73
CA GLU A 22 11.87 -17.10 -6.37
C GLU A 22 11.35 -16.97 -4.93
N GLU A 23 12.23 -16.63 -3.98
CA GLU A 23 11.87 -16.38 -2.58
C GLU A 23 10.94 -15.17 -2.41
N LEU A 24 11.10 -14.14 -3.24
CA LEU A 24 10.23 -12.95 -3.26
C LEU A 24 9.02 -13.11 -4.18
N HIS A 25 8.83 -14.28 -4.80
CA HIS A 25 7.76 -14.58 -5.76
C HIS A 25 7.63 -13.58 -6.93
N LEU A 26 8.76 -13.02 -7.37
CA LEU A 26 8.80 -12.00 -8.42
C LEU A 26 8.72 -12.60 -9.82
N ARG A 27 7.89 -11.98 -10.66
CA ARG A 27 7.67 -12.29 -12.07
C ARG A 27 8.18 -11.15 -12.97
N PRO A 28 8.54 -11.44 -14.23
CA PRO A 28 8.83 -10.39 -15.20
C PRO A 28 7.66 -9.40 -15.31
N GLY A 29 7.95 -8.10 -15.17
CA GLY A 29 6.94 -7.03 -15.14
C GLY A 29 6.60 -6.53 -13.74
N ASP A 30 7.00 -7.24 -12.68
CA ASP A 30 6.80 -6.76 -11.31
C ASP A 30 7.62 -5.51 -11.03
N GLN A 31 6.99 -4.55 -10.37
CA GLN A 31 7.62 -3.31 -9.95
C GLN A 31 8.19 -3.45 -8.53
N LEU A 32 9.34 -2.83 -8.30
CA LEU A 32 10.00 -2.79 -6.99
C LEU A 32 10.15 -1.34 -6.55
N ILE A 33 9.95 -1.10 -5.26
CA ILE A 33 10.22 0.18 -4.61
C ILE A 33 11.56 0.05 -3.88
N TYR A 34 12.46 1.00 -4.13
CA TYR A 34 13.69 1.17 -3.37
C TYR A 34 13.47 2.28 -2.35
N SER A 35 13.68 1.95 -1.08
CA SER A 35 13.63 2.90 0.04
C SER A 35 14.96 2.92 0.77
N ILE A 36 15.34 4.07 1.34
CA ILE A 36 16.52 4.19 2.19
C ILE A 36 16.03 4.47 3.61
N ILE A 37 16.34 3.57 4.54
CA ILE A 37 16.00 3.71 5.96
C ILE A 37 17.27 3.45 6.76
N ASP A 38 17.68 4.41 7.58
CA ASP A 38 18.88 4.33 8.43
C ASP A 38 20.15 3.90 7.67
N GLY A 39 20.33 4.43 6.45
CA GLY A 39 21.47 4.13 5.58
C GLY A 39 21.42 2.75 4.92
N GLN A 40 20.34 1.99 5.11
CA GLN A 40 20.11 0.69 4.47
C GLN A 40 19.12 0.83 3.32
N VAL A 41 19.39 0.12 2.22
CA VAL A 41 18.47 0.01 1.09
C VAL A 41 17.49 -1.12 1.38
N ILE A 42 16.19 -0.79 1.41
CA ILE A 42 15.10 -1.75 1.51
C ILE A 42 14.41 -1.82 0.15
N VAL A 43 14.20 -3.03 -0.35
CA VAL A 43 13.51 -3.29 -1.61
C VAL A 43 12.20 -4.00 -1.32
N THR A 44 11.09 -3.44 -1.80
CA THR A 44 9.74 -3.98 -1.55
C THR A 44 9.01 -4.17 -2.88
N PRO A 45 8.37 -5.32 -3.14
CA PRO A 45 7.48 -5.50 -4.28
C PRO A 45 6.30 -4.52 -4.22
N LYS A 46 6.02 -3.85 -5.33
CA LYS A 46 4.90 -2.88 -5.44
C LYS A 46 3.59 -3.56 -5.80
N ASN A 47 3.66 -4.63 -6.58
CA ASN A 47 2.48 -5.33 -7.09
C ASN A 47 2.07 -6.42 -6.09
N VAL A 48 1.36 -6.02 -5.04
CA VAL A 48 0.49 -6.97 -4.31
C VAL A 48 -0.88 -6.86 -4.97
N ASP A 49 -1.43 -7.95 -5.50
CA ASP A 49 -2.80 -7.91 -6.01
C ASP A 49 -3.71 -7.59 -4.82
N PHE A 50 -4.62 -6.60 -4.96
CA PHE A 50 -5.55 -6.30 -3.87
C PHE A 50 -6.40 -7.53 -3.50
N ASN A 51 -6.65 -8.42 -4.46
CA ASN A 51 -7.32 -9.70 -4.21
C ASN A 51 -6.49 -10.63 -3.32
N ASP A 52 -5.15 -10.52 -3.30
CA ASP A 52 -4.31 -11.29 -2.38
C ASP A 52 -4.51 -10.86 -0.92
N LEU A 53 -5.07 -9.66 -0.70
CA LEU A 53 -5.43 -9.16 0.64
C LEU A 53 -6.85 -9.58 1.06
N ALA A 54 -7.66 -10.13 0.15
CA ALA A 54 -9.02 -10.54 0.46
C ALA A 54 -9.02 -11.65 1.52
N GLY A 55 -9.71 -11.40 2.63
CA GLY A 55 -9.80 -12.34 3.75
C GLY A 55 -8.67 -12.24 4.79
N LEU A 56 -7.66 -11.40 4.57
CA LEU A 56 -6.56 -11.20 5.53
C LEU A 56 -7.05 -10.66 6.89
N LEU A 57 -8.06 -9.79 6.88
CA LEU A 57 -8.62 -9.16 8.08
C LEU A 57 -9.53 -10.09 8.89
N GLY A 58 -9.71 -11.35 8.46
CA GLY A 58 -10.50 -12.35 9.19
C GLY A 58 -11.96 -11.95 9.39
N ARG A 59 -12.61 -12.55 10.39
CA ARG A 59 -13.95 -12.13 10.81
C ARG A 59 -13.82 -10.88 11.69
N PRO A 60 -14.61 -9.83 11.43
CA PRO A 60 -14.58 -8.65 12.27
C PRO A 60 -15.00 -9.02 13.70
N PRO A 61 -14.24 -8.61 14.74
CA PRO A 61 -14.48 -9.03 16.12
C PRO A 61 -15.83 -8.54 16.66
N ASN A 62 -16.34 -7.43 16.12
CA ASN A 62 -17.60 -6.81 16.52
C ASN A 62 -18.70 -6.97 15.45
N GLY A 63 -18.52 -7.86 14.47
CA GLY A 63 -19.45 -8.02 13.35
C GLY A 63 -19.28 -6.95 12.26
N SER A 64 -20.16 -7.01 11.27
CA SER A 64 -20.23 -6.01 10.19
C SER A 64 -20.98 -4.77 10.68
N PHE A 65 -20.49 -3.59 10.28
CA PHE A 65 -21.18 -2.32 10.51
C PHE A 65 -21.83 -1.82 9.21
N THR A 66 -22.95 -1.11 9.32
CA THR A 66 -23.52 -0.34 8.20
C THR A 66 -22.74 0.95 7.97
N LEU A 67 -22.95 1.60 6.82
CA LEU A 67 -22.31 2.88 6.53
C LEU A 67 -22.75 3.96 7.53
N GLU A 68 -24.04 3.96 7.89
CA GLU A 68 -24.60 4.89 8.88
C GLU A 68 -23.94 4.72 10.26
N GLU A 69 -23.68 3.50 10.70
CA GLU A 69 -23.00 3.22 11.97
C GLU A 69 -21.54 3.70 11.96
N ILE A 70 -20.87 3.60 10.80
CA ILE A 70 -19.51 4.13 10.62
C ILE A 70 -19.52 5.65 10.65
N ASP A 71 -20.45 6.30 9.94
CA ASP A 71 -20.58 7.75 9.92
C ASP A 71 -20.88 8.31 11.31
N GLU A 72 -21.80 7.68 12.07
CA GLU A 72 -22.07 8.06 13.45
C GLU A 72 -20.82 7.88 14.35
N ALA A 73 -20.05 6.81 14.16
CA ALA A 73 -18.83 6.58 14.92
C ALA A 73 -17.76 7.63 14.60
N VAL A 74 -17.60 7.99 13.32
CA VAL A 74 -16.69 9.05 12.87
C VAL A 74 -17.13 10.40 13.44
N LEU A 75 -18.41 10.77 13.33
CA LEU A 75 -18.95 12.01 13.88
C LEU A 75 -18.74 12.12 15.40
N ARG A 76 -18.97 11.01 16.11
CA ARG A 76 -18.77 10.93 17.56
C ARG A 76 -17.30 11.03 17.96
N ALA A 77 -16.42 10.38 17.21
CA ALA A 77 -14.98 10.31 17.51
C ALA A 77 -14.23 11.59 17.08
N ALA A 78 -14.62 12.19 15.95
CA ALA A 78 -13.95 13.33 15.33
C ALA A 78 -14.37 14.70 15.92
N GLY A 79 -14.80 14.72 17.19
CA GLY A 79 -15.28 15.90 17.89
C GLY A 79 -14.57 17.21 17.52
N SER A 80 -15.36 18.23 17.20
CA SER A 80 -14.98 19.62 16.82
C SER A 80 -14.08 19.84 15.59
N ASN A 81 -13.47 18.83 14.97
CA ASN A 81 -12.57 19.03 13.82
C ASN A 81 -13.14 18.58 12.46
N ALA A 82 -14.34 18.00 12.41
CA ALA A 82 -14.91 17.41 11.19
C ALA A 82 -15.82 18.33 10.35
N LEU A 83 -15.99 19.61 10.72
CA LEU A 83 -17.01 20.48 10.12
C LEU A 83 -16.55 21.33 8.92
N ASP A 84 -15.45 20.99 8.24
CA ASP A 84 -15.06 21.68 7.00
C ASP A 84 -15.39 20.86 5.75
N VAL A 85 -16.59 20.26 5.73
CA VAL A 85 -17.21 19.83 4.48
C VAL A 85 -18.11 20.98 4.04
N SER A 86 -17.51 21.99 3.42
CA SER A 86 -18.28 22.84 2.52
C SER A 86 -18.79 21.93 1.40
N ASP A 87 -20.11 21.68 1.40
CA ASP A 87 -20.80 21.12 0.25
C ASP A 87 -20.44 21.97 -0.98
N ASP A 88 -19.56 21.44 -1.83
CA ASP A 88 -19.31 21.99 -3.15
C ASP A 88 -20.50 21.62 -4.05
N GLU A 89 -21.67 22.17 -3.74
CA GLU A 89 -22.67 22.41 -4.77
C GLU A 89 -22.08 23.49 -5.68
N SER A 90 -21.44 23.04 -6.75
CA SER A 90 -21.19 23.86 -7.93
C SER A 90 -22.40 23.74 -8.86
N PRO A 91 -23.41 24.64 -8.81
CA PRO A 91 -24.28 24.84 -9.94
C PRO A 91 -23.54 25.67 -10.99
N ASP A 92 -23.79 25.33 -12.25
CA ASP A 92 -23.57 26.18 -13.42
C ASP A 92 -22.20 26.05 -14.12
N ALA A 93 -22.18 25.21 -15.17
CA ALA A 93 -21.47 25.50 -16.42
C ALA A 93 -21.87 24.49 -17.51
N ALA A 94 -22.98 24.75 -18.21
CA ALA A 94 -23.14 24.33 -19.60
C ALA A 94 -24.16 25.25 -20.29
N ALA A 95 -23.64 26.31 -20.92
CA ALA A 95 -24.31 27.09 -21.95
C ALA A 95 -23.74 26.69 -23.32
#